data_AF-A0A182JUG7-F1
#
_entry.id   AF-A0A182JUG7-F1
#
_cell.length_a   1.000
_cell.length_b   1.000
_cell.length_c   1.000
_cell.angle_alpha   90.00
_cell.angle_beta   90.00
_cell.angle_gamma   90.00
#
_symmetry.space_group_name_H-M   'P 1'
#
loop_
_entity.id
_entity.type
_entity.pdbx_description
1 polymer ?
#
loop_
_entity_poly.entity_id
_entity_poly.type
_entity_poly.pdbx_seq_one_letter_code
_entity_poly.pdbx_strand_id
1 'polypeptide(L)'
;MPAEKRASQPRIVRTYEFPTKPEKQTLGQYLYNSQDGKILGRTSKGWAQLLFFYACFYIVLAALFTICMQGLLVTLNHQYPKWQLDESRIGTNPGVSYRPQPEDAEGINSIQYVAANKSDVAVWVNMINDFLAPYADHTLLPGGGKNQVICDFNTPPTSGNVCAFDVKNLGPCSAAAGYSYNRSAPCIFIKLNRIYGWQPEFYEDVDELPTDMPDDLASHIRSLSVADRRQVWVTCKELTNSDENQLGPIEYLPSQGFPAYYYPYMNIDGYLSPLVAVHFARPKPKTTISIECRAWAKNIVYRGGSRDRAGSMQIFLLLSQALVDEDCSNSGTVSVVALAAPSSVIPRNGSPVLRTVPMPLDDCFSCDGGALGECLTVGGTGRCLRSVWSASKKAAFQKRNVCQIG
;
A
#
# COMPACT_ATOMS: atom_id res chain seq x y z
N MET A 1 -16.59 -0.84 -113.37
CA MET A 1 -16.69 -0.94 -111.89
C MET A 1 -15.31 -0.62 -111.32
N PRO A 2 -15.18 0.39 -110.44
CA PRO A 2 -13.89 0.90 -109.97
C PRO A 2 -13.26 0.01 -108.88
N ALA A 3 -11.93 -0.01 -108.85
CA ALA A 3 -11.11 -0.75 -107.87
C ALA A 3 -11.15 -0.09 -106.49
N GLU A 4 -11.44 -0.91 -105.47
CA GLU A 4 -11.53 -0.53 -104.06
C GLU A 4 -10.14 -0.34 -103.44
N LYS A 5 -9.86 0.85 -102.89
CA LYS A 5 -8.61 1.15 -102.17
C LYS A 5 -8.69 0.61 -100.74
N ARG A 6 -7.83 -0.37 -100.42
CA ARG A 6 -7.68 -0.92 -99.06
C ARG A 6 -6.87 0.04 -98.19
N ALA A 7 -7.48 0.63 -97.16
CA ALA A 7 -6.81 1.48 -96.18
C ALA A 7 -5.95 0.64 -95.21
N SER A 8 -4.72 1.07 -94.94
CA SER A 8 -3.81 0.47 -93.95
C SER A 8 -4.10 1.01 -92.53
N GLN A 9 -4.15 0.12 -91.54
CA GLN A 9 -4.32 0.50 -90.12
C GLN A 9 -3.00 0.96 -89.47
N PRO A 10 -3.04 1.91 -88.52
CA PRO A 10 -1.84 2.44 -87.87
C PRO A 10 -1.26 1.49 -86.80
N ARG A 11 0.07 1.42 -86.73
CA ARG A 11 0.86 0.60 -85.80
C ARG A 11 1.05 1.33 -84.47
N ILE A 12 0.53 0.79 -83.36
CA ILE A 12 0.73 1.36 -82.01
C ILE A 12 2.13 0.96 -81.51
N VAL A 13 3.02 1.93 -81.32
CA VAL A 13 4.34 1.74 -80.70
C VAL A 13 4.20 2.05 -79.21
N ARG A 14 4.48 1.07 -78.33
CA ARG A 14 4.62 1.32 -76.89
C ARG A 14 6.09 1.58 -76.58
N THR A 15 6.43 2.82 -76.22
CA THR A 15 7.72 3.18 -75.65
C THR A 15 7.72 2.85 -74.16
N TYR A 16 8.77 2.16 -73.70
CA TYR A 16 9.00 1.91 -72.28
C TYR A 16 10.08 2.88 -71.79
N GLU A 17 9.74 3.73 -70.82
CA GLU A 17 10.71 4.57 -70.12
C GLU A 17 11.35 3.79 -68.97
N PHE A 18 12.67 3.90 -68.85
CA PHE A 18 13.42 3.30 -67.74
C PHE A 18 13.29 4.19 -66.49
N PRO A 19 12.99 3.61 -65.30
CA PRO A 19 12.86 4.39 -64.08
C PRO A 19 14.20 5.01 -63.67
N THR A 20 14.21 6.33 -63.45
CA THR A 20 15.37 7.08 -62.95
C THR A 20 15.50 6.94 -61.43
N LYS A 21 16.74 7.09 -60.93
CA LYS A 21 17.04 6.94 -59.50
C LYS A 21 16.44 8.13 -58.71
N PRO A 22 15.71 7.88 -57.60
CA PRO A 22 15.08 8.96 -56.84
C PRO A 22 16.11 9.87 -56.17
N GLU A 23 15.80 11.16 -56.13
CA GLU A 23 16.60 12.21 -55.50
C GLU A 23 16.65 12.03 -53.96
N LYS A 24 17.79 12.33 -53.33
CA LYS A 24 17.97 12.19 -51.88
C LYS A 24 17.20 13.29 -51.16
N GLN A 25 16.16 12.92 -50.39
CA GLN A 25 15.35 13.87 -49.62
C GLN A 25 16.00 14.24 -48.28
N THR A 26 15.86 15.50 -47.87
CA THR A 26 16.24 15.97 -46.52
C THR A 26 15.15 15.61 -45.48
N LEU A 27 15.49 15.57 -44.18
CA LEU A 27 14.55 15.20 -43.11
C LEU A 27 13.29 16.10 -43.05
N GLY A 28 13.45 17.40 -43.31
CA GLY A 28 12.32 18.33 -43.39
C GLY A 28 11.40 18.02 -44.58
N GLN A 29 11.99 17.72 -45.74
CA GLN A 29 11.24 17.32 -46.95
C GLN A 29 10.56 15.94 -46.80
N TYR A 30 11.11 15.06 -45.97
CA TYR A 30 10.51 13.77 -45.61
C TYR A 30 9.26 13.94 -44.74
N LEU A 31 9.33 14.84 -43.74
CA LEU A 31 8.20 15.18 -42.88
C LEU A 31 7.08 15.88 -43.65
N TYR A 32 7.44 16.89 -44.44
CA TYR A 32 6.50 17.65 -45.25
C TYR A 32 7.14 18.10 -46.56
N ASN A 33 6.62 17.60 -47.68
CA ASN A 33 7.02 18.07 -49.00
C ASN A 33 6.05 19.16 -49.48
N SER A 34 6.49 20.41 -49.42
CA SER A 34 5.71 21.59 -49.82
C SER A 34 5.31 21.58 -51.30
N GLN A 35 6.10 20.95 -52.19
CA GLN A 35 5.81 20.91 -53.63
C GLN A 35 4.65 19.94 -53.97
N ASP A 36 4.58 18.82 -53.25
CA ASP A 36 3.58 17.76 -53.48
C ASP A 36 2.40 17.82 -52.49
N GLY A 37 2.49 18.65 -51.44
CA GLY A 37 1.53 18.68 -50.32
C GLY A 37 1.45 17.35 -49.55
N LYS A 38 2.52 16.53 -49.59
CA LYS A 38 2.58 15.22 -48.94
C LYS A 38 3.16 15.35 -47.53
N ILE A 39 2.49 14.75 -46.55
CA ILE A 39 2.95 14.64 -45.16
C ILE A 39 3.42 13.20 -44.95
N LEU A 40 4.66 12.99 -44.49
CA LEU A 40 5.24 11.66 -44.24
C LEU A 40 5.04 10.69 -45.43
N GLY A 41 5.24 11.19 -46.64
CA GLY A 41 5.15 10.40 -47.88
C GLY A 41 3.73 10.12 -48.40
N ARG A 42 2.65 10.60 -47.76
CA ARG A 42 1.26 10.46 -48.25
C ARG A 42 0.55 11.79 -48.41
N THR A 43 -0.35 11.87 -49.38
CA THR A 43 -1.26 13.02 -49.53
C THR A 43 -2.29 13.05 -48.40
N SER A 44 -2.86 14.22 -48.09
CA SER A 44 -3.93 14.37 -47.09
C SER A 44 -5.11 13.42 -47.35
N LYS A 45 -5.49 13.22 -48.61
CA LYS A 45 -6.48 12.22 -49.04
C LYS A 45 -6.06 10.78 -48.68
N GLY A 46 -4.80 10.43 -48.91
CA GLY A 46 -4.26 9.11 -48.56
C GLY A 46 -4.20 8.86 -47.05
N TRP A 47 -3.94 9.89 -46.25
CA TRP A 47 -4.05 9.84 -44.79
C TRP A 47 -5.49 9.69 -44.32
N ALA A 48 -6.42 10.49 -44.84
CA ALA A 48 -7.83 10.39 -44.49
C ALA A 48 -8.42 9.01 -44.81
N GLN A 49 -8.09 8.46 -46.00
CA GLN A 49 -8.50 7.11 -46.39
C GLN A 49 -7.90 6.03 -45.48
N LEU A 50 -6.61 6.16 -45.11
CA LEU A 50 -5.95 5.22 -44.21
C LEU A 50 -6.56 5.26 -42.79
N LEU A 51 -6.76 6.46 -42.25
CA LEU A 51 -7.35 6.65 -40.92
C LEU A 51 -8.80 6.16 -40.90
N PHE A 52 -9.57 6.45 -41.94
CA PHE A 52 -10.94 5.94 -42.07
C PHE A 52 -10.97 4.41 -42.14
N PHE A 53 -10.09 3.79 -42.94
CA PHE A 53 -9.96 2.35 -43.00
C PHE A 53 -9.66 1.74 -41.62
N TYR A 54 -8.65 2.25 -40.92
CA TYR A 54 -8.31 1.74 -39.59
C TYR A 54 -9.38 2.04 -38.55
N ALA A 55 -10.06 3.18 -38.63
CA ALA A 55 -11.19 3.49 -37.75
C ALA A 55 -12.30 2.45 -37.92
N CYS A 56 -12.73 2.17 -39.16
CA CYS A 56 -13.72 1.13 -39.45
C CYS A 56 -13.25 -0.25 -39.02
N PHE A 57 -11.99 -0.61 -39.33
CA PHE A 57 -11.41 -1.90 -38.96
C PHE A 57 -11.41 -2.11 -37.44
N TYR A 58 -10.94 -1.13 -36.66
CA TYR A 58 -10.89 -1.24 -35.20
C TYR A 58 -12.28 -1.16 -34.57
N ILE A 59 -13.24 -0.45 -35.15
CA ILE A 59 -14.64 -0.48 -34.70
C ILE A 59 -15.21 -1.90 -34.83
N VAL A 60 -15.02 -2.55 -35.98
CA VAL A 60 -15.49 -3.93 -36.20
C VAL A 60 -14.77 -4.91 -35.26
N LEU A 61 -13.45 -4.75 -35.08
CA LEU A 61 -12.68 -5.60 -34.16
C LEU A 61 -13.12 -5.44 -32.70
N ALA A 62 -13.36 -4.20 -32.24
CA ALA A 62 -13.86 -3.91 -30.91
C ALA A 62 -15.28 -4.45 -30.70
N ALA A 63 -16.14 -4.36 -31.73
CA ALA A 63 -17.48 -4.93 -31.68
C ALA A 63 -17.43 -6.47 -31.55
N LEU A 64 -16.57 -7.15 -32.33
CA LEU A 64 -16.38 -8.59 -32.23
C LEU A 64 -15.88 -8.99 -30.83
N PHE A 65 -14.87 -8.29 -30.31
CA PHE A 65 -14.36 -8.51 -28.95
C PHE A 65 -15.48 -8.34 -27.91
N THR A 66 -16.27 -7.27 -28.03
CA THR A 66 -17.37 -6.98 -27.11
C THR A 66 -18.44 -8.06 -27.14
N ILE A 67 -18.82 -8.58 -28.31
CA ILE A 67 -19.78 -9.68 -28.45
C ILE A 67 -19.24 -10.96 -27.80
N CYS A 68 -17.98 -11.31 -28.07
CA CYS A 68 -17.33 -12.47 -27.44
C CYS A 68 -17.26 -12.32 -25.93
N MET A 69 -16.90 -11.14 -25.42
CA MET A 69 -16.79 -10.88 -23.99
C MET A 69 -18.15 -10.87 -23.30
N GLN A 70 -19.18 -10.31 -23.95
CA GLN A 70 -20.56 -10.38 -23.46
C GLN A 70 -21.05 -11.83 -23.39
N GLY A 71 -20.77 -12.65 -24.40
CA GLY A 71 -21.07 -14.08 -24.40
C GLY A 71 -20.44 -14.80 -23.21
N LEU A 72 -19.19 -14.50 -22.89
CA LEU A 72 -18.51 -15.02 -21.69
C LEU A 72 -19.22 -14.55 -20.41
N LEU A 73 -19.49 -13.25 -20.25
CA LEU A 73 -20.08 -12.69 -19.03
C LEU A 73 -21.49 -13.24 -18.76
N VAL A 74 -22.28 -13.54 -19.80
CA VAL A 74 -23.61 -14.18 -19.64
C VAL A 74 -23.51 -15.59 -19.05
N THR A 75 -22.39 -16.30 -19.24
CA THR A 75 -22.20 -17.64 -18.64
C THR A 75 -21.72 -17.61 -17.19
N LEU A 76 -21.41 -16.43 -16.63
CA LEU A 76 -20.89 -16.29 -15.28
C LEU A 76 -22.02 -15.96 -14.30
N ASN A 77 -21.95 -16.55 -13.10
CA ASN A 77 -22.84 -16.21 -11.99
C ASN A 77 -22.20 -15.11 -11.15
N HIS A 78 -22.99 -14.12 -10.71
CA HIS A 78 -22.53 -13.03 -9.84
C HIS A 78 -22.41 -13.43 -8.36
N GLN A 79 -23.07 -14.50 -7.93
CA GLN A 79 -23.10 -14.93 -6.54
C GLN A 79 -21.96 -15.90 -6.18
N TYR A 80 -21.53 -16.74 -7.13
CA TYR A 80 -20.49 -17.73 -6.89
C TYR A 80 -19.60 -17.94 -8.12
N PRO A 81 -18.31 -18.25 -7.92
CA PRO A 81 -17.41 -18.54 -9.02
C PRO A 81 -17.75 -19.90 -9.66
N LYS A 82 -17.60 -19.98 -10.99
CA LYS A 82 -17.85 -21.20 -11.76
C LYS A 82 -16.95 -22.36 -11.36
N TRP A 83 -15.66 -22.08 -11.22
CA TRP A 83 -14.66 -23.05 -10.76
C TRP A 83 -14.37 -22.78 -9.29
N GLN A 84 -14.54 -23.79 -8.45
CA GLN A 84 -14.45 -23.66 -6.99
C GLN A 84 -13.34 -24.57 -6.46
N LEU A 85 -12.74 -24.17 -5.34
CA LEU A 85 -11.77 -24.99 -4.60
C LEU A 85 -10.66 -25.51 -5.54
N ASP A 86 -10.47 -26.82 -5.65
CA ASP A 86 -9.38 -27.43 -6.42
C ASP A 86 -9.49 -27.23 -7.94
N GLU A 87 -10.69 -26.99 -8.47
CA GLU A 87 -10.87 -26.63 -9.89
C GLU A 87 -10.50 -25.16 -10.16
N SER A 88 -10.40 -24.35 -9.10
CA SER A 88 -10.07 -22.94 -9.19
C SER A 88 -8.56 -22.71 -9.12
N ARG A 89 -8.08 -21.62 -9.74
CA ARG A 89 -6.68 -21.20 -9.62
C ARG A 89 -6.31 -20.72 -8.20
N ILE A 90 -7.31 -20.41 -7.36
CA ILE A 90 -7.11 -20.01 -5.96
C ILE A 90 -6.78 -21.25 -5.10
N GLY A 91 -7.37 -22.40 -5.45
CA GLY A 91 -7.21 -23.66 -4.73
C GLY A 91 -8.00 -23.73 -3.42
N THR A 92 -7.63 -24.70 -2.59
CA THR A 92 -8.23 -25.03 -1.30
C THR A 92 -7.49 -24.47 -0.08
N ASN A 93 -6.38 -23.76 -0.29
CA ASN A 93 -5.55 -23.28 0.81
C ASN A 93 -5.74 -21.76 1.06
N PRO A 94 -6.43 -21.35 2.14
CA PRO A 94 -6.62 -19.94 2.45
C PRO A 94 -5.31 -19.26 2.85
N GLY A 95 -5.10 -18.07 2.30
CA GLY A 95 -4.05 -17.16 2.77
C GLY A 95 -4.38 -16.58 4.15
N VAL A 96 -3.34 -16.28 4.92
CA VAL A 96 -3.42 -15.54 6.19
C VAL A 96 -3.03 -14.09 5.93
N SER A 97 -3.85 -13.16 6.41
CA SER A 97 -3.61 -11.72 6.29
C SER A 97 -3.63 -11.07 7.67
N TYR A 98 -3.08 -9.86 7.77
CA TYR A 98 -3.07 -9.10 9.01
C TYR A 98 -3.47 -7.65 8.80
N ARG A 99 -3.93 -7.01 9.88
CA ARG A 99 -4.23 -5.58 9.96
C ARG A 99 -3.63 -5.01 11.24
N PRO A 100 -3.17 -3.74 11.24
CA PRO A 100 -3.11 -2.81 10.10
C PRO A 100 -1.98 -3.18 9.12
N GLN A 101 -2.20 -2.94 7.83
CA GLN A 101 -1.18 -3.13 6.79
C GLN A 101 -0.82 -1.75 6.23
N PRO A 102 0.47 -1.39 6.14
CA PRO A 102 0.87 -0.10 5.56
C PRO A 102 0.41 0.00 4.10
N GLU A 103 0.09 1.22 3.66
CA GLU A 103 -0.40 1.49 2.29
C GLU A 103 0.64 1.22 1.20
N ASP A 104 1.93 1.22 1.56
CA ASP A 104 3.03 0.95 0.64
C ASP A 104 3.02 -0.52 0.22
N ALA A 105 2.31 -0.83 -0.87
CA ALA A 105 2.23 -2.16 -1.47
C ALA A 105 3.59 -2.73 -1.93
N GLU A 106 4.60 -1.86 -2.08
CA GLU A 106 6.00 -2.22 -2.41
C GLU A 106 6.90 -2.30 -1.17
N GLY A 107 6.39 -1.90 0.00
CA GLY A 107 7.12 -1.94 1.27
C GLY A 107 7.19 -3.34 1.86
N ILE A 108 8.24 -3.57 2.66
CA ILE A 108 8.32 -4.75 3.52
C ILE A 108 7.16 -4.67 4.53
N ASN A 109 6.39 -5.76 4.69
CA ASN A 109 5.30 -5.91 5.68
C ASN A 109 5.79 -5.58 7.09
N SER A 110 5.80 -4.30 7.46
CA SER A 110 6.42 -3.81 8.68
C SER A 110 5.55 -2.80 9.40
N ILE A 111 5.49 -2.94 10.72
CA ILE A 111 4.84 -2.02 11.63
C ILE A 111 5.96 -1.31 12.37
N GLN A 112 6.13 -0.03 12.09
CA GLN A 112 7.20 0.79 12.66
C GLN A 112 6.57 2.04 13.25
N TYR A 113 6.76 2.25 14.54
CA TYR A 113 6.25 3.45 15.19
C TYR A 113 7.03 3.82 16.45
N VAL A 114 6.93 5.09 16.82
CA VAL A 114 7.43 5.66 18.06
C VAL A 114 6.28 5.78 19.06
N ALA A 115 6.27 4.95 20.10
CA ALA A 115 5.17 4.92 21.08
C ALA A 115 4.98 6.26 21.84
N ALA A 116 6.06 7.03 22.01
CA ALA A 116 6.01 8.36 22.62
C ALA A 116 5.36 9.42 21.70
N ASN A 117 5.37 9.20 20.38
CA ASN A 117 4.83 10.14 19.42
C ASN A 117 3.35 9.82 19.14
N LYS A 118 2.45 10.71 19.61
CA LYS A 118 1.01 10.55 19.44
C LYS A 118 0.57 10.57 17.97
N SER A 119 1.24 11.34 17.10
CA SER A 119 0.83 11.42 15.69
C SER A 119 1.13 10.12 14.95
N ASP A 120 2.28 9.51 15.23
CA ASP A 120 2.69 8.23 14.66
C ASP A 120 1.76 7.10 15.14
N VAL A 121 1.50 7.02 16.44
CA VAL A 121 0.50 6.10 17.01
C VAL A 121 -0.88 6.28 16.37
N ALA A 122 -1.30 7.53 16.12
CA ALA A 122 -2.61 7.81 15.53
C ALA A 122 -2.75 7.25 14.11
N VAL A 123 -1.68 7.20 13.30
CA VAL A 123 -1.71 6.61 11.95
C VAL A 123 -2.15 5.14 12.04
N TRP A 124 -1.51 4.36 12.91
CA TRP A 124 -1.82 2.95 13.10
C TRP A 124 -3.20 2.73 13.71
N VAL A 125 -3.56 3.51 14.73
CA VAL A 125 -4.88 3.42 15.38
C VAL A 125 -6.01 3.76 14.40
N ASN A 126 -5.85 4.77 13.56
CA ASN A 126 -6.85 5.14 12.56
C ASN A 126 -7.04 4.06 11.50
N MET A 127 -5.96 3.45 10.99
CA MET A 127 -6.06 2.33 10.06
C MET A 127 -6.84 1.14 10.66
N ILE A 128 -6.68 0.88 11.95
CA ILE A 128 -7.43 -0.17 12.64
C ILE A 128 -8.89 0.25 12.84
N ASN A 129 -9.16 1.50 13.24
CA ASN A 129 -10.52 2.02 13.39
C ASN A 129 -11.29 1.91 12.07
N ASP A 130 -10.69 2.31 10.95
CA ASP A 130 -11.30 2.22 9.62
C ASP A 130 -11.58 0.78 9.21
N PHE A 131 -10.65 -0.13 9.53
CA PHE A 131 -10.82 -1.56 9.30
C PHE A 131 -11.95 -2.18 10.15
N LEU A 132 -12.05 -1.78 11.43
CA LEU A 132 -13.03 -2.30 12.38
C LEU A 132 -14.38 -1.57 12.34
N ALA A 133 -14.49 -0.45 11.63
CA ALA A 133 -15.74 0.31 11.48
C ALA A 133 -16.94 -0.58 11.10
N PRO A 134 -16.88 -1.46 10.06
CA PRO A 134 -18.02 -2.34 9.74
C PRO A 134 -18.29 -3.44 10.77
N TYR A 135 -17.33 -3.73 11.67
CA TYR A 135 -17.53 -4.68 12.77
C TYR A 135 -18.17 -4.00 13.99
N ALA A 136 -17.92 -2.70 14.18
CA ALA A 136 -18.48 -1.93 15.28
C ALA A 136 -19.88 -1.39 14.95
N ASP A 137 -20.09 -0.95 13.70
CA ASP A 137 -21.37 -0.42 13.23
C ASP A 137 -21.92 -1.27 12.08
N HIS A 138 -22.91 -2.09 12.41
CA HIS A 138 -23.57 -2.99 11.47
C HIS A 138 -24.37 -2.23 10.41
N THR A 139 -24.69 -0.95 10.62
CA THR A 139 -25.43 -0.15 9.62
C THR A 139 -24.61 0.15 8.38
N LEU A 140 -23.28 0.08 8.48
CA LEU A 140 -22.33 0.26 7.37
C LEU A 140 -22.30 -0.95 6.42
N LEU A 141 -22.89 -2.07 6.82
CA LEU A 141 -22.92 -3.30 6.02
C LEU A 141 -24.02 -3.25 4.95
N PRO A 142 -23.84 -3.94 3.81
CA PRO A 142 -24.93 -4.09 2.84
C PRO A 142 -26.15 -4.74 3.52
N GLY A 143 -27.33 -4.15 3.32
CA GLY A 143 -28.57 -4.57 4.00
C GLY A 143 -28.72 -4.08 5.44
N GLY A 144 -27.81 -3.24 5.94
CA GLY A 144 -27.85 -2.66 7.29
C GLY A 144 -27.62 -3.68 8.41
N GLY A 145 -26.98 -4.81 8.10
CA GLY A 145 -26.60 -5.83 9.08
C GLY A 145 -27.76 -6.59 9.74
N LYS A 146 -28.97 -6.51 9.18
CA LYS A 146 -30.19 -7.16 9.74
C LYS A 146 -30.11 -8.68 9.79
N ASN A 147 -29.28 -9.27 8.94
CA ASN A 147 -29.05 -10.71 8.83
C ASN A 147 -27.86 -11.18 9.69
N GLN A 148 -27.25 -10.29 10.48
CA GLN A 148 -26.24 -10.68 11.44
C GLN A 148 -26.86 -11.25 12.72
N VAL A 149 -26.43 -12.44 13.10
CA VAL A 149 -26.88 -13.13 14.33
C VAL A 149 -25.68 -13.50 15.19
N ILE A 150 -25.87 -13.57 16.50
CA ILE A 150 -24.83 -14.06 17.42
C ILE A 150 -24.76 -15.58 17.26
N CYS A 151 -23.59 -16.09 16.90
CA CYS A 151 -23.35 -17.51 16.70
C CYS A 151 -22.49 -18.09 17.81
N ASP A 152 -22.67 -19.39 18.03
CA ASP A 152 -21.89 -20.20 18.94
C ASP A 152 -21.76 -21.62 18.37
N PHE A 153 -20.89 -22.46 18.94
CA PHE A 153 -20.68 -23.84 18.50
C PHE A 153 -21.96 -24.69 18.52
N ASN A 154 -22.91 -24.36 19.39
CA ASN A 154 -24.21 -25.04 19.49
C ASN A 154 -25.30 -24.40 18.62
N THR A 155 -25.12 -23.15 18.19
CA THR A 155 -26.12 -22.35 17.47
C THR A 155 -25.50 -21.75 16.21
N PRO A 156 -25.36 -22.55 15.13
CA PRO A 156 -24.91 -22.06 13.84
C PRO A 156 -25.94 -21.13 13.18
N PRO A 157 -25.53 -20.28 12.23
CA PRO A 157 -26.44 -19.36 11.57
C PRO A 157 -27.45 -20.13 10.69
N THR A 158 -28.70 -19.68 10.69
CA THR A 158 -29.72 -20.19 9.76
C THR A 158 -29.47 -19.71 8.33
N SER A 159 -30.04 -20.39 7.33
CA SER A 159 -29.90 -20.00 5.92
C SER A 159 -30.26 -18.52 5.70
N GLY A 160 -29.36 -17.78 5.03
CA GLY A 160 -29.50 -16.34 4.77
C GLY A 160 -28.95 -15.42 5.86
N ASN A 161 -28.69 -15.94 7.06
CA ASN A 161 -28.05 -15.20 8.16
C ASN A 161 -26.54 -15.48 8.20
N VAL A 162 -25.80 -14.54 8.79
CA VAL A 162 -24.35 -14.59 8.96
C VAL A 162 -23.99 -14.29 10.41
N CYS A 163 -22.84 -14.76 10.86
CA CYS A 163 -22.42 -14.55 12.24
C CYS A 163 -21.86 -13.13 12.45
N ALA A 164 -22.35 -12.46 13.48
CA ALA A 164 -21.79 -11.21 13.99
C ALA A 164 -20.49 -11.51 14.75
N PHE A 165 -19.50 -10.64 14.61
CA PHE A 165 -18.28 -10.68 15.41
C PHE A 165 -18.31 -9.57 16.46
N ASP A 166 -18.20 -9.95 17.74
CA ASP A 166 -18.28 -8.97 18.83
C ASP A 166 -16.92 -8.32 19.12
N VAL A 167 -16.80 -7.04 18.77
CA VAL A 167 -15.62 -6.19 19.01
C VAL A 167 -15.39 -5.93 20.52
N LYS A 168 -16.41 -6.13 21.37
CA LYS A 168 -16.31 -5.85 22.81
C LYS A 168 -15.37 -6.83 23.53
N ASN A 169 -15.23 -8.05 23.02
CA ASN A 169 -14.42 -9.09 23.63
C ASN A 169 -12.92 -8.98 23.31
N LEU A 170 -12.48 -7.85 22.74
CA LEU A 170 -11.08 -7.60 22.35
C LEU A 170 -10.20 -7.05 23.49
N GLY A 171 -10.74 -6.86 24.70
CA GLY A 171 -9.97 -6.46 25.89
C GLY A 171 -8.99 -5.29 25.66
N PRO A 172 -7.66 -5.48 25.83
CA PRO A 172 -6.64 -4.45 25.60
C PRO A 172 -6.50 -4.01 24.13
N CYS A 173 -7.07 -4.76 23.19
CA CYS A 173 -7.13 -4.46 21.75
C CYS A 173 -8.44 -3.75 21.36
N SER A 174 -9.04 -2.99 22.28
CA SER A 174 -10.22 -2.18 22.02
C SER A 174 -9.84 -0.79 21.49
N ALA A 175 -10.78 -0.16 20.76
CA ALA A 175 -10.62 1.20 20.25
C ALA A 175 -10.39 2.22 21.39
N ALA A 176 -11.06 2.03 22.53
CA ALA A 176 -10.90 2.89 23.71
C ALA A 176 -9.47 2.86 24.29
N ALA A 177 -8.79 1.72 24.19
CA ALA A 177 -7.40 1.56 24.62
C ALA A 177 -6.38 1.96 23.53
N GLY A 178 -6.83 2.41 22.36
CA GLY A 178 -5.96 2.69 21.21
C GLY A 178 -5.19 1.46 20.74
N TYR A 179 -5.78 0.27 20.87
CA TYR A 179 -5.16 -1.01 20.51
C TYR A 179 -3.80 -1.25 21.18
N SER A 180 -3.59 -0.64 22.35
CA SER A 180 -2.35 -0.68 23.15
C SER A 180 -1.07 -0.18 22.46
N TYR A 181 -1.19 0.52 21.31
CA TYR A 181 -0.05 1.14 20.62
C TYR A 181 0.65 2.19 21.50
N ASN A 182 -0.12 2.95 22.28
CA ASN A 182 0.39 3.97 23.22
C ASN A 182 1.29 3.40 24.34
N ARG A 183 1.18 2.10 24.65
CA ARG A 183 1.95 1.43 25.70
C ARG A 183 3.12 0.60 25.18
N SER A 184 3.49 0.79 23.91
CA SER A 184 4.50 -0.05 23.23
C SER A 184 4.11 -1.55 23.20
N ALA A 185 2.81 -1.85 23.28
CA ALA A 185 2.27 -3.20 23.30
C ALA A 185 1.20 -3.33 22.19
N PRO A 186 1.58 -3.25 20.91
CA PRO A 186 0.63 -3.14 19.82
C PRO A 186 -0.19 -4.41 19.64
N CYS A 187 -1.46 -4.24 19.25
CA CYS A 187 -2.30 -5.34 18.78
C CYS A 187 -2.34 -5.40 17.25
N ILE A 188 -2.23 -6.61 16.70
CA ILE A 188 -2.51 -6.89 15.29
C ILE A 188 -3.75 -7.77 15.16
N PHE A 189 -4.46 -7.67 14.05
CA PHE A 189 -5.65 -8.47 13.76
C PHE A 189 -5.33 -9.43 12.64
N ILE A 190 -5.45 -10.73 12.91
CA ILE A 190 -5.25 -11.79 11.94
C ILE A 190 -6.60 -12.18 11.35
N LYS A 191 -6.61 -12.36 10.03
CA LYS A 191 -7.80 -12.71 9.25
C LYS A 191 -7.43 -13.69 8.14
N LEU A 192 -8.27 -14.71 7.97
CA LEU A 192 -8.18 -15.63 6.83
C LEU A 192 -8.84 -15.06 5.58
N ASN A 193 -8.23 -15.33 4.42
CA ASN A 193 -8.78 -15.00 3.12
C ASN A 193 -10.06 -15.80 2.87
N ARG A 194 -11.06 -15.14 2.28
CA ARG A 194 -12.36 -15.74 1.98
C ARG A 194 -12.25 -16.58 0.71
N ILE A 195 -12.55 -17.88 0.80
CA ILE A 195 -12.69 -18.77 -0.34
C ILE A 195 -14.13 -19.29 -0.35
N TYR A 196 -14.82 -19.16 -1.49
CA TYR A 196 -16.21 -19.57 -1.63
C TYR A 196 -16.35 -21.08 -1.40
N GLY A 197 -17.27 -21.48 -0.53
CA GLY A 197 -17.55 -22.89 -0.23
C GLY A 197 -16.44 -23.62 0.53
N TRP A 198 -15.38 -22.92 0.97
CA TRP A 198 -14.30 -23.55 1.73
C TRP A 198 -14.72 -23.88 3.15
N GLN A 199 -14.56 -25.15 3.52
CA GLN A 199 -14.81 -25.66 4.86
C GLN A 199 -13.48 -26.09 5.49
N PRO A 200 -13.10 -25.55 6.66
CA PRO A 200 -11.93 -26.03 7.40
C PRO A 200 -12.11 -27.46 7.92
N GLU A 201 -11.02 -28.23 7.88
CA GLU A 201 -10.91 -29.55 8.51
C GLU A 201 -10.16 -29.41 9.85
N PHE A 202 -10.86 -29.61 10.97
CA PHE A 202 -10.33 -29.37 12.30
C PHE A 202 -9.57 -30.56 12.88
N TYR A 203 -8.78 -30.30 13.92
CA TYR A 203 -8.19 -31.33 14.78
C TYR A 203 -9.17 -31.67 15.92
N GLU A 204 -10.06 -32.64 15.69
CA GLU A 204 -10.97 -33.11 16.74
C GLU A 204 -10.24 -34.02 17.73
N ASP A 205 -9.40 -34.91 17.20
CA ASP A 205 -8.59 -35.86 17.94
C ASP A 205 -7.22 -35.28 18.31
N VAL A 206 -6.83 -35.50 19.57
CA VAL A 206 -5.54 -35.03 20.12
C VAL A 206 -4.36 -35.75 19.49
N ASP A 207 -4.55 -37.00 19.07
CA ASP A 207 -3.49 -37.84 18.52
C ASP A 207 -3.14 -37.47 17.07
N GLU A 208 -4.01 -36.71 16.39
CA GLU A 208 -3.81 -36.23 15.02
C GLU A 208 -3.14 -34.86 14.96
N LEU A 209 -2.69 -34.32 16.10
CA LEU A 209 -1.99 -33.04 16.14
C LEU A 209 -0.64 -33.14 15.41
N PRO A 210 -0.30 -32.16 14.54
CA PRO A 210 0.97 -32.14 13.84
C PRO A 210 2.17 -32.07 14.80
N THR A 211 3.26 -32.77 14.47
CA THR A 211 4.49 -32.75 15.28
C THR A 211 5.23 -31.42 15.24
N ASP A 212 4.97 -30.59 14.23
CA ASP A 212 5.53 -29.24 14.10
C ASP A 212 4.70 -28.16 14.81
N MET A 213 3.57 -28.54 15.41
CA MET A 213 2.74 -27.65 16.23
C MET A 213 3.46 -27.29 17.53
N PRO A 214 3.48 -26.00 17.93
CA PRO A 214 4.04 -25.58 19.21
C PRO A 214 3.39 -26.27 20.41
N ASP A 215 4.20 -26.67 21.39
CA ASP A 215 3.75 -27.44 22.56
C ASP A 215 2.71 -26.69 23.41
N ASP A 216 2.82 -25.36 23.49
CA ASP A 216 1.88 -24.48 24.17
C ASP A 216 0.50 -24.58 23.52
N LEU A 217 0.41 -24.47 22.19
CA LEU A 217 -0.85 -24.63 21.47
C LEU A 217 -1.38 -26.07 21.60
N ALA A 218 -0.52 -27.07 21.42
CA ALA A 218 -0.94 -28.47 21.54
C ALA A 218 -1.52 -28.77 22.93
N SER A 219 -0.89 -28.28 24.00
CA SER A 219 -1.40 -28.42 25.37
C SER A 219 -2.71 -27.65 25.60
N HIS A 220 -2.85 -26.46 25.00
CA HIS A 220 -4.11 -25.71 25.04
C HIS A 220 -5.25 -26.50 24.39
N ILE A 221 -5.05 -27.02 23.18
CA ILE A 221 -6.05 -27.84 22.46
C ILE A 221 -6.44 -29.09 23.27
N ARG A 222 -5.47 -29.74 23.91
CA ARG A 222 -5.71 -30.92 24.77
C ARG A 222 -6.59 -30.61 25.97
N SER A 223 -6.51 -29.39 26.52
CA SER A 223 -7.31 -29.00 27.68
C SER A 223 -8.77 -28.67 27.35
N LEU A 224 -9.10 -28.48 26.07
CA LEU A 224 -10.43 -28.10 25.60
C LEU A 224 -11.32 -29.32 25.27
N SER A 225 -12.64 -29.06 25.26
CA SER A 225 -13.66 -30.04 24.87
C SER A 225 -13.66 -30.26 23.35
N VAL A 226 -14.19 -31.40 22.88
CA VAL A 226 -14.25 -31.72 21.43
C VAL A 226 -15.01 -30.67 20.63
N ALA A 227 -16.05 -30.06 21.20
CA ALA A 227 -16.82 -29.01 20.54
C ALA A 227 -15.97 -27.75 20.33
N ASP A 228 -15.24 -27.32 21.36
CA ASP A 228 -14.40 -26.12 21.32
C ASP A 228 -13.13 -26.32 20.47
N ARG A 229 -12.79 -27.57 20.12
CA ARG A 229 -11.69 -27.88 19.21
C ARG A 229 -12.00 -27.59 17.75
N ARG A 230 -13.27 -27.41 17.39
CA ARG A 230 -13.73 -27.15 16.03
C ARG A 230 -13.43 -25.71 15.61
N GLN A 231 -12.16 -25.38 15.49
CA GLN A 231 -11.70 -24.07 15.06
C GLN A 231 -10.38 -24.15 14.31
N VAL A 232 -10.12 -23.16 13.46
CA VAL A 232 -8.83 -22.99 12.80
C VAL A 232 -7.91 -22.26 13.77
N TRP A 233 -6.90 -22.95 14.29
CA TRP A 233 -6.02 -22.39 15.31
C TRP A 233 -5.02 -21.40 14.72
N VAL A 234 -4.55 -20.46 15.53
CA VAL A 234 -3.53 -19.49 15.12
C VAL A 234 -2.39 -19.48 16.12
N THR A 235 -1.16 -19.46 15.60
CA THR A 235 0.03 -19.25 16.43
C THR A 235 0.95 -18.24 15.78
N CYS A 236 1.43 -17.29 16.56
CA CYS A 236 2.50 -16.38 16.21
C CYS A 236 3.78 -16.76 16.94
N LYS A 237 4.91 -16.71 16.24
CA LYS A 237 6.24 -16.95 16.80
C LYS A 237 7.24 -15.95 16.24
N GLU A 238 8.30 -15.72 17.00
CA GLU A 238 9.45 -14.97 16.53
C GLU A 238 10.30 -15.84 15.57
N LEU A 239 10.73 -15.25 14.45
CA LEU A 239 11.65 -15.83 13.48
C LEU A 239 13.06 -15.20 13.55
N THR A 240 13.25 -14.16 14.35
CA THR A 240 14.55 -13.51 14.53
C THR A 240 15.55 -14.52 15.09
N ASN A 241 16.71 -14.69 14.44
CA ASN A 241 17.81 -15.52 14.94
C ASN A 241 18.53 -14.77 16.08
N SER A 242 17.94 -14.77 17.27
CA SER A 242 18.53 -14.20 18.48
C SER A 242 18.38 -15.18 19.63
N ASP A 243 19.40 -15.25 20.50
CA ASP A 243 19.41 -16.16 21.65
C ASP A 243 18.41 -15.74 22.74
N GLU A 244 17.93 -14.49 22.69
CA GLU A 244 16.92 -13.94 23.59
C GLU A 244 15.56 -13.77 22.89
N ASN A 245 14.47 -14.14 23.57
CA ASN A 245 13.10 -13.84 23.12
C ASN A 245 12.86 -12.32 23.16
N GLN A 246 12.70 -11.70 21.99
CA GLN A 246 12.48 -10.26 21.87
C GLN A 246 10.99 -9.91 21.82
N LEU A 247 10.13 -10.83 21.39
CA LEU A 247 8.70 -10.58 21.23
C LEU A 247 7.94 -10.52 22.58
N GLY A 248 8.41 -11.28 23.57
CA GLY A 248 7.74 -11.40 24.87
C GLY A 248 6.47 -12.26 24.82
N PRO A 249 5.61 -12.18 25.85
CA PRO A 249 4.38 -12.96 25.90
C PRO A 249 3.33 -12.44 24.92
N ILE A 250 2.60 -13.37 24.30
CA ILE A 250 1.58 -13.12 23.28
C ILE A 250 0.22 -13.52 23.86
N GLU A 251 -0.77 -12.66 23.74
CA GLU A 251 -2.16 -12.93 24.13
C GLU A 251 -3.05 -12.94 22.88
N TYR A 252 -3.96 -13.92 22.80
CA TYR A 252 -4.90 -14.07 21.69
C TYR A 252 -6.32 -13.74 22.15
N LEU A 253 -7.03 -12.91 21.40
CA LEU A 253 -8.33 -12.37 21.78
C LEU A 253 -9.32 -12.44 20.61
N PRO A 254 -10.60 -12.79 20.84
CA PRO A 254 -11.14 -13.30 22.11
C PRO A 254 -10.72 -14.75 22.41
N SER A 255 -10.24 -15.48 21.40
CA SER A 255 -9.77 -16.86 21.52
C SER A 255 -8.61 -17.10 20.54
N GLN A 256 -7.86 -18.19 20.73
CA GLN A 256 -6.68 -18.54 19.94
C GLN A 256 -7.02 -19.21 18.59
N GLY A 257 -8.14 -18.84 17.96
CA GLY A 257 -8.56 -19.45 16.70
C GLY A 257 -9.79 -18.82 16.07
N PHE A 258 -10.15 -19.34 14.90
CA PHE A 258 -11.35 -18.99 14.15
C PHE A 258 -12.40 -20.10 14.29
N PRO A 259 -13.50 -19.87 15.01
CA PRO A 259 -14.52 -20.89 15.25
C PRO A 259 -15.18 -21.42 13.97
N ALA A 260 -15.58 -22.69 13.99
CA ALA A 260 -16.19 -23.37 12.84
C ALA A 260 -17.44 -22.69 12.30
N TYR A 261 -18.27 -22.10 13.16
CA TYR A 261 -19.57 -21.55 12.80
C TYR A 261 -19.51 -20.32 11.89
N TYR A 262 -18.33 -19.75 11.64
CA TYR A 262 -18.12 -18.72 10.62
C TYR A 262 -17.95 -19.27 9.20
N TYR A 263 -17.75 -20.58 9.06
CA TYR A 263 -17.51 -21.25 7.78
C TYR A 263 -18.69 -22.15 7.40
N PRO A 264 -18.95 -22.36 6.09
CA PRO A 264 -18.20 -21.86 4.94
C PRO A 264 -18.61 -20.45 4.49
N TYR A 265 -17.74 -19.78 3.73
CA TYR A 265 -18.08 -18.51 3.09
C TYR A 265 -18.95 -18.73 1.85
N MET A 266 -20.19 -18.24 1.88
CA MET A 266 -21.17 -18.44 0.79
C MET A 266 -21.53 -17.14 0.05
N ASN A 267 -20.71 -16.09 0.17
CA ASN A 267 -20.95 -14.78 -0.44
C ASN A 267 -22.31 -14.17 -0.06
N ILE A 268 -22.72 -14.37 1.19
CA ILE A 268 -23.94 -13.76 1.76
C ILE A 268 -23.60 -12.32 2.18
N ASP A 269 -24.45 -11.38 1.79
CA ASP A 269 -24.30 -9.96 2.16
C ASP A 269 -24.20 -9.80 3.68
N GLY A 270 -23.36 -8.86 4.12
CA GLY A 270 -23.15 -8.61 5.55
C GLY A 270 -22.20 -9.61 6.24
N TYR A 271 -21.69 -10.63 5.53
CA TYR A 271 -20.69 -11.54 6.08
C TYR A 271 -19.38 -10.81 6.44
N LEU A 272 -19.00 -10.94 7.71
CA LEU A 272 -17.72 -10.50 8.24
C LEU A 272 -16.83 -11.71 8.53
N SER A 273 -15.54 -11.59 8.21
CA SER A 273 -14.62 -12.68 8.52
C SER A 273 -14.30 -12.62 10.01
N PRO A 274 -14.21 -13.76 10.71
CA PRO A 274 -13.77 -13.74 12.11
C PRO A 274 -12.34 -13.20 12.20
N LEU A 275 -12.05 -12.54 13.32
CA LEU A 275 -10.77 -11.92 13.60
C LEU A 275 -10.17 -12.54 14.87
N VAL A 276 -8.84 -12.70 14.88
CA VAL A 276 -8.08 -12.96 16.09
C VAL A 276 -7.16 -11.78 16.31
N ALA A 277 -7.36 -11.06 17.41
CA ALA A 277 -6.44 -10.02 17.85
C ALA A 277 -5.27 -10.68 18.59
N VAL A 278 -4.06 -10.36 18.16
CA VAL A 278 -2.81 -10.81 18.76
C VAL A 278 -2.18 -9.61 19.43
N HIS A 279 -2.13 -9.64 20.76
CA HIS A 279 -1.56 -8.60 21.59
C HIS A 279 -0.14 -8.99 21.99
N PHE A 280 0.83 -8.16 21.61
CA PHE A 280 2.22 -8.32 22.02
C PHE A 280 2.45 -7.55 23.31
N ALA A 281 2.43 -8.23 24.46
CA ALA A 281 2.36 -7.56 25.75
C ALA A 281 3.66 -6.86 26.14
N ARG A 282 4.83 -7.41 25.79
CA ARG A 282 6.16 -6.84 26.13
C ARG A 282 7.23 -7.08 25.05
N PRO A 283 7.06 -6.56 23.83
CA PRO A 283 8.11 -6.57 22.82
C PRO A 283 9.29 -5.68 23.19
N LYS A 284 10.51 -6.11 22.86
CA LYS A 284 11.76 -5.37 23.11
C LYS A 284 11.85 -4.17 22.16
N PRO A 285 12.04 -2.94 22.67
CA PRO A 285 12.20 -1.77 21.81
C PRO A 285 13.58 -1.73 21.15
N LYS A 286 13.70 -0.91 20.09
CA LYS A 286 14.93 -0.69 19.29
C LYS A 286 15.47 -1.92 18.55
N THR A 287 14.70 -2.99 18.44
CA THR A 287 15.04 -4.15 17.61
C THR A 287 13.95 -4.40 16.58
N THR A 288 14.36 -4.91 15.42
CA THR A 288 13.42 -5.36 14.38
C THR A 288 13.09 -6.82 14.63
N ILE A 289 11.88 -7.08 15.11
CA ILE A 289 11.41 -8.42 15.45
C ILE A 289 10.67 -8.99 14.25
N SER A 290 11.16 -10.10 13.70
CA SER A 290 10.43 -10.80 12.65
C SER A 290 9.45 -11.78 13.27
N ILE A 291 8.17 -11.65 12.95
CA ILE A 291 7.09 -12.44 13.52
C ILE A 291 6.42 -13.22 12.39
N GLU A 292 6.25 -14.52 12.57
CA GLU A 292 5.44 -15.37 11.70
C GLU A 292 4.20 -15.80 12.42
N CYS A 293 3.03 -15.56 11.82
CA CYS A 293 1.77 -16.10 12.30
C CYS A 293 1.23 -17.14 11.33
N ARG A 294 0.99 -18.36 11.82
CA ARG A 294 0.51 -19.51 11.08
C ARG A 294 -0.90 -19.89 11.50
N ALA A 295 -1.72 -20.29 10.53
CA ALA A 295 -3.02 -20.90 10.77
C ALA A 295 -2.91 -22.44 10.70
N TRP A 296 -3.66 -23.14 11.54
CA TRP A 296 -3.63 -24.60 11.63
C TRP A 296 -5.02 -25.19 11.41
N ALA A 297 -5.13 -25.99 10.36
CA ALA A 297 -6.23 -26.91 10.06
C ALA A 297 -5.66 -28.01 9.16
N LYS A 298 -6.27 -29.19 9.12
CA LYS A 298 -5.77 -30.33 8.34
C LYS A 298 -5.63 -30.02 6.84
N ASN A 299 -6.53 -29.19 6.32
CA ASN A 299 -6.55 -28.77 4.92
C ASN A 299 -5.85 -27.41 4.65
N ILE A 300 -5.12 -26.85 5.62
CA ILE A 300 -4.26 -25.67 5.40
C ILE A 300 -2.82 -26.14 5.21
N VAL A 301 -2.31 -25.99 3.99
CA VAL A 301 -0.92 -26.38 3.67
C VAL A 301 0.03 -25.25 4.05
N TYR A 302 0.97 -25.56 4.93
CA TYR A 302 2.04 -24.64 5.29
C TYR A 302 3.20 -24.68 4.28
N ARG A 303 3.61 -23.52 3.79
CA ARG A 303 4.85 -23.32 3.04
C ARG A 303 5.53 -22.06 3.58
N GLY A 304 6.73 -22.20 4.15
CA GLY A 304 7.43 -21.11 4.84
C GLY A 304 8.38 -20.26 3.96
N GLY A 305 8.46 -20.53 2.66
CA GLY A 305 9.39 -19.83 1.77
C GLY A 305 9.02 -18.35 1.57
N SER A 306 10.01 -17.47 1.40
CA SER A 306 9.78 -16.01 1.24
C SER A 306 8.98 -15.63 -0.01
N ARG A 307 8.94 -16.48 -1.05
CA ARG A 307 8.20 -16.22 -2.31
C ARG A 307 6.86 -16.95 -2.40
N ASP A 308 6.80 -18.18 -1.89
CA ASP A 308 5.63 -19.06 -1.99
C ASP A 308 5.03 -19.36 -0.61
N ARG A 309 4.91 -18.32 0.23
CA ARG A 309 4.39 -18.46 1.58
C ARG A 309 2.90 -18.83 1.54
N ALA A 310 2.53 -19.90 2.21
CA ALA A 310 1.15 -20.38 2.28
C ALA A 310 0.82 -20.86 3.69
N GLY A 311 -0.42 -20.62 4.14
CA GLY A 311 -0.86 -20.97 5.50
C GLY A 311 -0.21 -20.13 6.63
N SER A 312 0.67 -19.18 6.31
CA SER A 312 1.24 -18.24 7.27
C SER A 312 1.44 -16.85 6.67
N MET A 313 1.59 -15.86 7.56
CA MET A 313 2.03 -14.51 7.22
C MET A 313 3.31 -14.17 7.99
N GLN A 314 4.07 -13.22 7.47
CA GLN A 314 5.26 -12.70 8.14
C GLN A 314 5.17 -11.17 8.20
N ILE A 315 5.49 -10.62 9.37
CA ILE A 315 5.56 -9.19 9.63
C ILE A 315 6.85 -8.84 10.35
N PHE A 316 7.27 -7.59 10.24
CA PHE A 316 8.38 -7.03 10.98
C PHE A 316 7.87 -5.95 11.93
N LEU A 317 8.14 -6.09 13.22
CA LEU A 317 7.77 -5.10 14.22
C LEU A 317 9.02 -4.33 14.64
N LEU A 318 8.97 -2.99 14.58
CA LEU A 318 10.01 -2.12 15.09
C LEU A 318 9.40 -1.04 15.99
N LEU A 319 9.77 -1.09 17.27
CA LEU A 319 9.37 -0.08 18.25
C LEU A 319 10.52 0.89 18.48
N SER A 320 10.38 2.09 17.92
CA SER A 320 11.36 3.15 18.08
C SER A 320 11.10 3.93 19.37
N GLN A 321 12.17 4.35 20.06
CA GLN A 321 12.05 5.30 21.16
C GLN A 321 12.27 6.71 20.62
N ALA A 322 11.54 7.69 21.16
CA ALA A 322 11.90 9.08 20.95
C ALA A 322 13.29 9.29 21.56
N LEU A 323 14.23 9.80 20.76
CA LEU A 323 15.47 10.32 21.31
C LEU A 323 15.09 11.53 22.17
N VAL A 324 15.19 11.37 23.48
CA VAL A 324 15.25 12.52 24.38
C VAL A 324 16.68 13.01 24.24
N ASP A 325 16.88 14.16 23.59
CA ASP A 325 18.18 14.83 23.58
C ASP A 325 18.49 15.37 24.99
N GLU A 326 18.91 14.48 25.89
CA GLU A 326 19.73 14.85 27.05
C GLU A 326 21.17 15.02 26.52
N ASP A 327 21.49 16.19 25.96
CA ASP A 327 22.83 16.81 25.95
C ASP A 327 22.91 17.97 24.94
N CYS A 328 22.08 19.01 25.13
CA CYS A 328 22.43 20.36 24.65
C CYS A 328 22.83 21.25 25.82
N SER A 329 23.88 20.84 26.53
CA SER A 329 24.70 21.74 27.35
C SER A 329 26.15 21.55 26.94
N ASN A 330 26.64 22.37 26.02
CA ASN A 330 28.01 22.83 26.11
C ASN A 330 28.21 24.18 25.42
N SER A 331 28.78 25.08 26.22
CA SER A 331 29.15 26.46 25.95
C SER A 331 30.11 26.60 24.77
N GLY A 332 29.80 27.53 23.85
CA GLY A 332 30.74 28.02 22.85
C GLY A 332 30.49 29.50 22.54
N THR A 333 31.30 30.40 23.10
CA THR A 333 31.26 31.84 22.77
C THR A 333 31.92 32.09 21.42
N VAL A 334 31.19 32.66 20.46
CA VAL A 334 31.74 33.16 19.19
C VAL A 334 31.75 34.69 19.22
N SER A 335 32.93 35.28 19.12
CA SER A 335 33.14 36.74 19.06
C SER A 335 32.98 37.24 17.63
N VAL A 336 32.07 38.19 17.38
CA VAL A 336 31.92 38.85 16.07
C VAL A 336 32.23 40.34 16.23
N VAL A 337 33.23 40.83 15.49
CA VAL A 337 33.61 42.25 15.43
C VAL A 337 32.68 42.96 14.44
N ALA A 338 31.87 43.91 14.94
CA ALA A 338 31.02 44.75 14.09
C ALA A 338 31.75 46.06 13.73
N LEU A 339 32.03 46.27 12.45
CA LEU A 339 32.46 47.55 11.88
C LEU A 339 31.22 48.42 11.62
N ALA A 340 31.06 49.51 12.38
CA ALA A 340 30.02 50.51 12.13
C ALA A 340 30.39 51.41 10.95
N ALA A 341 29.49 51.52 9.96
CA ALA A 341 29.58 52.48 8.87
C ALA A 341 29.15 53.90 9.35
N PRO A 342 29.73 54.97 8.78
CA PRO A 342 29.68 56.29 9.38
C PRO A 342 28.36 57.00 9.08
N SER A 343 27.72 57.54 10.11
CA SER A 343 26.64 58.52 9.96
C SER A 343 27.09 59.85 10.54
N SER A 344 26.99 60.87 9.70
CA SER A 344 27.39 62.26 9.89
C SER A 344 26.79 62.91 11.14
N VAL A 345 27.59 63.16 12.17
CA VAL A 345 27.60 64.37 13.03
C VAL A 345 28.91 64.35 13.83
N ILE A 346 29.71 65.42 13.72
CA ILE A 346 30.90 65.66 14.55
C ILE A 346 30.46 66.37 15.84
N PRO A 347 30.81 65.83 17.01
CA PRO A 347 31.31 66.68 18.09
C PRO A 347 32.66 66.19 18.64
N ARG A 348 33.32 67.14 19.31
CA ARG A 348 34.74 67.15 19.71
C ARG A 348 35.04 66.23 20.89
N ASN A 349 36.27 65.69 20.88
CA ASN A 349 37.03 65.10 21.99
C ASN A 349 36.35 64.00 22.82
N GLY A 350 36.79 62.75 22.58
CA GLY A 350 36.60 61.64 23.53
C GLY A 350 36.81 60.29 22.86
N SER A 351 37.79 59.52 23.32
CA SER A 351 38.00 58.12 22.94
C SER A 351 36.76 57.28 23.31
N PRO A 352 36.20 56.44 22.42
CA PRO A 352 35.06 55.61 22.78
C PRO A 352 35.52 54.48 23.72
N VAL A 353 34.93 54.46 24.92
CA VAL A 353 35.09 53.43 25.96
C VAL A 353 34.32 52.18 25.54
N LEU A 354 35.01 51.03 25.52
CA LEU A 354 34.42 49.71 25.36
C LEU A 354 33.48 49.43 26.55
N ARG A 355 32.18 49.28 26.31
CA ARG A 355 31.25 48.71 27.30
C ARG A 355 30.67 47.41 26.78
N THR A 356 31.01 46.32 27.45
CA THR A 356 30.32 45.04 27.36
C THR A 356 29.08 45.11 28.26
N VAL A 357 27.91 44.84 27.68
CA VAL A 357 26.66 44.65 28.43
C VAL A 357 26.21 43.20 28.16
N PRO A 358 25.97 42.37 29.19
CA PRO A 358 25.37 41.07 28.99
C PRO A 358 23.86 41.25 28.79
N MET A 359 23.31 40.68 27.71
CA MET A 359 21.87 40.50 27.54
C MET A 359 21.56 39.01 27.29
N PRO A 360 20.47 38.48 27.86
CA PRO A 360 20.08 37.08 27.71
C PRO A 360 19.59 36.79 26.29
N LEU A 361 19.95 35.60 25.78
CA LEU A 361 19.41 35.04 24.54
C LEU A 361 18.05 34.41 24.82
N ASP A 362 17.01 35.23 24.90
CA ASP A 362 15.63 34.80 24.70
C ASP A 362 14.99 35.83 23.77
N ASP A 363 15.02 35.59 22.45
CA ASP A 363 14.08 36.14 21.48
C ASP A 363 14.32 35.51 20.09
N CYS A 364 13.46 34.56 19.71
CA CYS A 364 13.31 34.18 18.31
C CYS A 364 12.64 35.32 17.55
N PHE A 365 13.32 35.92 16.57
CA PHE A 365 12.70 36.91 15.70
C PHE A 365 11.59 36.29 14.84
N SER A 366 10.38 36.82 14.99
CA SER A 366 9.26 36.61 14.07
C SER A 366 9.42 37.52 12.85
N CYS A 367 9.48 36.96 11.65
CA CYS A 367 9.33 37.72 10.42
C CYS A 367 7.83 37.90 10.14
N ASP A 368 7.37 39.15 10.17
CA ASP A 368 5.99 39.50 9.85
C ASP A 368 5.66 39.08 8.40
N GLY A 369 4.65 38.24 8.23
CA GLY A 369 4.19 37.76 6.92
C GLY A 369 4.60 36.34 6.49
N GLY A 370 4.29 35.32 7.30
CA GLY A 370 3.73 34.04 6.83
C GLY A 370 4.39 33.27 5.66
N ALA A 371 5.73 33.28 5.51
CA ALA A 371 6.42 32.43 4.54
C ALA A 371 7.73 31.85 5.11
N LEU A 372 7.86 30.52 5.13
CA LEU A 372 9.09 29.78 5.45
C LEU A 372 10.17 30.12 4.41
N GLY A 373 11.22 30.83 4.83
CA GLY A 373 12.43 31.07 4.03
C GLY A 373 13.59 30.18 4.50
N GLU A 374 14.30 29.56 3.57
CA GLU A 374 15.50 28.76 3.83
C GLU A 374 16.72 29.67 4.09
N CYS A 375 17.50 29.37 5.13
CA CYS A 375 18.82 29.96 5.35
C CYS A 375 19.89 29.11 4.64
N LEU A 376 20.44 29.63 3.53
CA LEU A 376 21.64 29.08 2.90
C LEU A 376 22.88 29.76 3.49
N THR A 377 23.70 29.00 4.22
CA THR A 377 25.04 29.42 4.63
C THR A 377 26.05 29.06 3.54
N VAL A 378 26.52 30.07 2.80
CA VAL A 378 27.75 29.97 2.01
C VAL A 378 28.61 31.18 2.36
N GLY A 379 29.77 30.93 2.99
CA GLY A 379 30.85 31.88 3.17
C GLY A 379 30.44 33.24 3.76
N GLY A 380 30.31 33.31 5.09
CA GLY A 380 30.24 34.54 5.91
C GLY A 380 30.02 35.85 5.16
N THR A 381 28.80 36.11 4.69
CA THR A 381 28.18 37.42 4.40
C THR A 381 26.81 37.17 3.74
N GLY A 382 25.71 37.26 4.49
CA GLY A 382 24.36 37.13 3.94
C GLY A 382 23.90 38.42 3.26
N ARG A 383 23.55 38.36 1.97
CA ARG A 383 22.72 39.36 1.28
C ARG A 383 21.44 38.69 0.78
N CYS A 384 20.28 39.28 1.09
CA CYS A 384 19.00 38.89 0.48
C CYS A 384 18.93 39.41 -0.96
N LEU A 385 18.95 38.50 -1.94
CA LEU A 385 18.64 38.82 -3.34
C LEU A 385 17.16 38.52 -3.60
N ARG A 386 16.41 39.57 -3.98
CA ARG A 386 15.04 39.49 -4.47
C ARG A 386 15.09 39.19 -5.98
N SER A 387 14.75 37.98 -6.40
CA SER A 387 14.31 37.75 -7.80
C SER A 387 13.49 36.46 -8.01
N VAL A 388 12.22 36.70 -8.29
CA VAL A 388 11.28 36.03 -9.21
C VAL A 388 11.79 34.78 -9.97
N TRP A 389 11.12 33.62 -9.85
CA TRP A 389 10.43 32.91 -10.96
C TRP A 389 9.86 31.51 -10.60
N SER A 390 8.60 31.32 -11.03
CA SER A 390 7.94 30.11 -11.59
C SER A 390 7.59 28.89 -10.71
N ALA A 391 6.29 28.57 -10.69
CA ALA A 391 5.63 27.52 -9.91
C ALA A 391 5.82 26.06 -10.42
N SER A 392 6.68 25.79 -11.39
CA SER A 392 6.75 24.46 -12.04
C SER A 392 7.91 23.55 -11.59
N LYS A 393 8.61 23.85 -10.49
CA LYS A 393 9.68 22.99 -9.92
C LYS A 393 9.44 22.50 -8.49
N LYS A 394 8.23 22.64 -7.96
CA LYS A 394 7.85 22.16 -6.61
C LYS A 394 7.82 20.63 -6.43
N ALA A 395 7.86 19.86 -7.52
CA ALA A 395 7.69 18.40 -7.45
C ALA A 395 9.00 17.58 -7.43
N ALA A 396 10.18 18.21 -7.50
CA ALA A 396 11.45 17.48 -7.66
C ALA A 396 12.38 17.48 -6.44
N PHE A 397 12.01 18.14 -5.33
CA PHE A 397 12.90 18.31 -4.17
C PHE A 397 12.32 17.87 -2.82
N GLN A 398 11.18 17.17 -2.81
CA GLN A 398 10.56 16.64 -1.59
C GLN A 398 11.07 15.24 -1.19
N LYS A 399 12.29 14.89 -1.63
CA LYS A 399 13.03 13.69 -1.23
C LYS A 399 14.48 14.08 -1.01
N ARG A 400 14.83 14.43 0.22
CA ARG A 400 16.16 14.18 0.82
C ARG A 400 16.11 14.53 2.30
N ASN A 401 16.27 13.49 3.12
CA ASN A 401 16.58 13.56 4.53
C ASN A 401 17.70 14.57 4.78
N VAL A 402 17.52 15.47 5.73
CA VAL A 402 18.61 16.20 6.38
C VAL A 402 18.31 16.28 7.87
N CYS A 403 19.29 15.83 8.64
CA CYS A 403 19.35 15.79 10.09
C CYS A 403 18.80 17.07 10.73
N GLN A 404 17.84 16.93 11.63
CA GLN A 404 17.63 17.93 12.68
C GLN A 404 18.55 17.56 13.84
N ILE A 405 19.62 18.35 13.98
CA ILE A 405 20.39 18.48 15.21
C ILE A 405 19.68 19.59 15.98
N GLY A 406 19.13 19.25 17.15
CA GLY A 406 18.62 20.20 18.14
C GLY A 406 19.74 20.89 18.89
#